data_AF-A0AAN6TEJ1-F1
#
_entry.id   AF-A0AAN6TEJ1-F1
#
_cell.length_a   1.000
_cell.length_b   1.000
_cell.length_c   1.000
_cell.angle_alpha   90.00
_cell.angle_beta   90.00
_cell.angle_gamma   90.00
#
_symmetry.space_group_name_H-M   'P 1'
#
loop_
_entity.id
_entity.type
_entity.pdbx_description
1 polymer ?
#
loop_
_entity_poly.entity_id
_entity_poly.type
_entity_poly.pdbx_seq_one_letter_code
_entity_poly.pdbx_strand_id
1 'polypeptide(L)'
;MSWTDTAGLVLHTLLACLEMGMMMTAVPLWFVLPGAIFAAWVCVCAAMVMVMCWMLNGREQTYQCPSAAGSEGLMMGHEVEDERWLFLGGMSMSSNRCHKQTLPVLSRLFGRPVMCVCMPTYGIPFDIVTMLLQRCAPIPSPARQSLYAQMRCALLDDSVNRCVIIAHNDSTILLSQAAAQLCADIPVERLSKLEIYTFGGRLTEDEQVHQAGEPTSERQGIHIEHFAMVNDPFAQTGVLQSVRKNMDSRFCGGVFIINNSNENRMQTRPPFKAGHRARWPAYSGLRVEEYLTTLFPAQMASATSDNNKAKSGGRSVLDSVLAIDRDCAEKREIAAMSNYHAASQAKKGSLSGKRLSWTGLGLTNSPISGQKNGMNAGLVALEMARKDCRNCDGHTGREVTWLARYTADNMNGGIGRTS
;
A
#
# COMPACT_ATOMS: atom_id res chain seq x y z
N MET A 1 12.57 -14.12 -19.89
CA MET A 1 12.99 -12.77 -19.47
C MET A 1 13.58 -12.06 -20.67
N SER A 2 13.11 -10.86 -21.00
CA SER A 2 13.66 -10.11 -22.13
C SER A 2 15.06 -9.58 -21.79
N TRP A 3 15.93 -9.41 -22.80
CA TRP A 3 17.32 -8.94 -22.60
C TRP A 3 17.39 -7.57 -21.89
N THR A 4 16.41 -6.72 -22.13
CA THR A 4 16.27 -5.42 -21.46
C THR A 4 15.97 -5.55 -19.97
N ASP A 5 15.22 -6.60 -19.57
CA ASP A 5 14.90 -6.85 -18.16
C ASP A 5 16.11 -7.33 -17.38
N THR A 6 16.91 -8.19 -18.00
CA THR A 6 18.15 -8.70 -17.42
C THR A 6 19.18 -7.58 -17.32
N ALA A 7 19.26 -6.71 -18.32
CA ALA A 7 20.15 -5.55 -18.29
C ALA A 7 19.76 -4.57 -17.17
N GLY A 8 18.47 -4.24 -17.02
CA GLY A 8 18.01 -3.38 -15.94
C GLY A 8 18.25 -3.96 -14.55
N LEU A 9 18.01 -5.28 -14.37
CA LEU A 9 18.30 -5.96 -13.11
C LEU A 9 19.80 -5.97 -12.81
N VAL A 10 20.64 -6.27 -13.79
CA VAL A 10 22.11 -6.24 -13.63
C VAL A 10 22.57 -4.83 -13.27
N LEU A 11 22.01 -3.79 -13.90
CA LEU A 11 22.34 -2.40 -13.61
C LEU A 11 21.95 -2.02 -12.17
N HIS A 12 20.77 -2.42 -11.70
CA HIS A 12 20.37 -2.25 -10.31
C HIS A 12 21.29 -2.99 -9.33
N THR A 13 21.66 -4.23 -9.63
CA THR A 13 22.55 -5.03 -8.77
C THR A 13 23.95 -4.42 -8.71
N LEU A 14 24.50 -3.99 -9.85
CA LEU A 14 25.80 -3.33 -9.92
C LEU A 14 25.78 -2.01 -9.16
N LEU A 15 24.72 -1.21 -9.31
CA LEU A 15 24.56 0.04 -8.58
C LEU A 15 24.51 -0.21 -7.07
N ALA A 16 23.71 -1.18 -6.61
CA ALA A 16 23.63 -1.54 -5.20
C ALA A 16 24.98 -2.03 -4.64
N CYS A 17 25.71 -2.86 -5.38
CA CYS A 17 27.05 -3.29 -4.99
C CYS A 17 28.04 -2.13 -4.90
N LEU A 18 28.02 -1.21 -5.88
CA LEU A 18 28.87 -0.02 -5.88
C LEU A 18 28.56 0.85 -4.66
N GLU A 19 27.29 1.15 -4.39
CA GLU A 19 26.84 1.98 -3.27
C GLU A 19 27.22 1.39 -1.92
N MET A 20 26.99 0.09 -1.73
CA MET A 20 27.39 -0.61 -0.51
C MET A 20 28.92 -0.59 -0.33
N GLY A 21 29.68 -0.80 -1.41
CA GLY A 21 31.14 -0.71 -1.38
C GLY A 21 31.63 0.69 -1.01
N MET A 22 31.00 1.74 -1.56
CA MET A 22 31.32 3.12 -1.24
C MET A 22 30.99 3.45 0.22
N MET A 23 29.84 3.04 0.75
CA MET A 23 29.50 3.26 2.16
C MET A 23 30.48 2.57 3.11
N MET A 24 30.90 1.34 2.79
CA MET A 24 31.86 0.60 3.60
C MET A 24 33.28 1.20 3.55
N THR A 25 33.69 1.75 2.42
CA THR A 25 35.04 2.30 2.23
C THR A 25 35.15 3.77 2.61
N ALA A 26 34.05 4.53 2.60
CA ALA A 26 34.05 5.96 2.90
C ALA A 26 34.57 6.27 4.31
N VAL A 27 34.13 5.51 5.33
CA VAL A 27 34.53 5.76 6.73
C VAL A 27 36.04 5.50 6.93
N PRO A 28 36.61 4.35 6.52
CA PRO A 28 38.05 4.15 6.58
C PRO A 28 38.85 5.21 5.79
N LEU A 29 38.42 5.53 4.57
CA LEU A 29 39.13 6.49 3.70
C LEU A 29 39.11 7.90 4.29
N TRP A 30 38.05 8.30 4.97
CA TRP A 30 37.96 9.60 5.66
C TRP A 30 39.05 9.77 6.73
N PHE A 31 39.38 8.69 7.47
CA PHE A 31 40.42 8.74 8.51
C PHE A 31 41.85 8.71 7.97
N VAL A 32 42.06 8.18 6.75
CA VAL A 32 43.40 7.93 6.20
C VAL A 32 43.82 8.98 5.16
N LEU A 33 42.87 9.51 4.38
CA LEU A 33 43.18 10.41 3.28
C LEU A 33 43.15 11.89 3.68
N PRO A 34 44.02 12.73 3.09
CA PRO A 34 43.85 14.18 3.12
C PRO A 34 42.47 14.57 2.57
N GLY A 35 41.82 15.55 3.21
CA GLY A 35 40.44 15.92 2.89
C GLY A 35 40.16 16.23 1.42
N ALA A 36 41.13 16.82 0.69
CA ALA A 36 41.00 17.08 -0.74
C ALA A 36 40.95 15.81 -1.60
N ILE A 37 41.75 14.79 -1.26
CA ILE A 37 41.78 13.51 -1.99
C ILE A 37 40.50 12.73 -1.69
N PHE A 38 40.05 12.74 -0.43
CA PHE A 38 38.76 12.16 -0.07
C PHE A 38 37.61 12.83 -0.81
N ALA A 39 37.58 14.18 -0.86
CA ALA A 39 36.55 14.92 -1.60
C ALA A 39 36.56 14.56 -3.09
N ALA A 40 37.73 14.47 -3.73
CA ALA A 40 37.84 14.04 -5.11
C ALA A 40 37.30 12.62 -5.33
N TRP A 41 37.63 11.67 -4.44
CA TRP A 41 37.09 10.31 -4.48
C TRP A 41 35.55 10.31 -4.37
N VAL A 42 34.98 11.05 -3.42
CA VAL A 42 33.53 11.21 -3.28
C VAL A 42 32.90 11.79 -4.54
N CYS A 43 33.52 12.80 -5.17
CA CYS A 43 33.01 13.39 -6.42
C CYS A 43 32.97 12.37 -7.57
N VAL A 44 34.01 11.54 -7.73
CA VAL A 44 34.05 10.50 -8.78
C VAL A 44 32.98 9.44 -8.51
N CYS A 45 32.87 8.99 -7.26
CA CYS A 45 31.85 8.07 -6.79
C CYS A 45 30.43 8.59 -7.05
N ALA A 46 30.15 9.83 -6.66
CA ALA A 46 28.87 10.48 -6.89
C ALA A 46 28.57 10.61 -8.39
N ALA A 47 29.55 10.96 -9.23
CA ALA A 47 29.38 11.03 -10.67
C ALA A 47 29.00 9.66 -11.27
N MET A 48 29.65 8.58 -10.84
CA MET A 48 29.32 7.22 -11.30
C MET A 48 27.89 6.82 -10.93
N VAL A 49 27.48 7.04 -9.66
CA VAL A 49 26.10 6.78 -9.22
C VAL A 49 25.10 7.61 -10.01
N MET A 50 25.36 8.90 -10.21
CA MET A 50 24.47 9.79 -10.96
C MET A 50 24.29 9.32 -12.40
N VAL A 51 25.35 8.86 -13.07
CA VAL A 51 25.26 8.31 -14.44
C VAL A 51 24.41 7.04 -14.46
N MET A 52 24.63 6.11 -13.51
CA MET A 52 23.86 4.87 -13.44
C MET A 52 22.39 5.12 -13.09
N CYS A 53 22.11 6.04 -12.15
CA CYS A 53 20.76 6.46 -11.80
C CYS A 53 20.06 7.12 -12.99
N TRP A 54 20.76 7.96 -13.75
CA TRP A 54 20.21 8.57 -14.96
C TRP A 54 19.82 7.52 -16.01
N MET A 55 20.65 6.48 -16.19
CA MET A 55 20.34 5.35 -17.07
C MET A 55 19.13 4.52 -16.58
N LEU A 56 18.96 4.38 -15.27
CA LEU A 56 17.84 3.61 -14.67
C LEU A 56 16.51 4.35 -14.71
N ASN A 57 16.54 5.67 -14.48
CA ASN A 57 15.34 6.51 -14.38
C ASN A 57 14.80 6.91 -15.76
N GLY A 58 15.67 7.09 -16.75
CA GLY A 58 15.25 7.61 -18.06
C GLY A 58 14.80 9.07 -17.99
N ARG A 59 14.19 9.57 -19.07
CA ARG A 59 13.78 10.99 -19.23
C ARG A 59 12.35 11.29 -18.79
N GLU A 60 11.48 10.28 -18.69
CA GLU A 60 10.05 10.45 -18.43
C GLU A 60 9.66 9.71 -17.15
N GLN A 61 8.95 10.39 -16.25
CA GLN A 61 8.53 9.85 -14.95
C GLN A 61 7.03 9.50 -14.91
N THR A 62 6.27 9.96 -15.91
CA THR A 62 4.83 9.71 -16.05
C THR A 62 4.58 9.00 -17.36
N TYR A 63 3.99 7.80 -17.28
CA TYR A 63 3.61 7.03 -18.46
C TYR A 63 2.12 6.73 -18.42
N GLN A 64 1.44 6.88 -19.55
CA GLN A 64 0.03 6.52 -19.70
C GLN A 64 -0.07 5.34 -20.65
N CYS A 65 -0.66 4.24 -20.20
CA CYS A 65 -0.98 3.12 -21.08
C CYS A 65 -2.44 3.25 -21.49
N PRO A 66 -2.73 3.45 -22.79
CA PRO A 66 -4.11 3.38 -23.29
C PRO A 66 -4.66 1.97 -23.09
N SER A 67 -5.96 1.86 -22.82
CA SER A 67 -6.60 0.57 -22.52
C SER A 67 -6.36 -0.43 -23.65
N ALA A 68 -5.90 -1.64 -23.31
CA ALA A 68 -5.71 -2.73 -24.29
C ALA A 68 -7.03 -3.14 -24.97
N ALA A 69 -8.18 -2.79 -24.39
CA ALA A 69 -9.50 -3.01 -24.97
C ALA A 69 -9.81 -2.11 -26.20
N GLY A 70 -8.97 -1.11 -26.49
CA GLY A 70 -9.17 -0.22 -27.64
C GLY A 70 -8.93 -0.85 -29.01
N SER A 71 -8.38 -2.07 -29.08
CA SER A 71 -8.20 -2.78 -30.35
C SER A 71 -9.34 -3.75 -30.70
N GLU A 72 -10.20 -4.10 -29.74
CA GLU A 72 -11.28 -5.08 -29.92
C GLU A 72 -12.49 -4.69 -29.07
N GLY A 73 -13.31 -3.75 -29.54
CA GLY A 73 -14.64 -3.53 -28.94
C GLY A 73 -15.09 -2.08 -28.90
N LEU A 74 -15.70 -1.65 -30.01
CA LEU A 74 -16.44 -0.38 -30.17
C LEU A 74 -17.72 -0.27 -29.30
N MET A 75 -17.80 -0.94 -28.13
CA MET A 75 -19.06 -1.08 -27.38
C MET A 75 -19.00 -0.88 -25.85
N MET A 76 -17.93 -0.33 -25.27
CA MET A 76 -17.90 0.03 -23.83
C MET A 76 -17.78 1.56 -23.63
N GLY A 77 -18.66 2.32 -24.30
CA GLY A 77 -18.69 3.78 -24.25
C GLY A 77 -19.65 4.28 -23.16
N HIS A 78 -19.09 4.60 -21.98
CA HIS A 78 -19.41 5.74 -21.10
C HIS A 78 -18.75 5.52 -19.72
N GLU A 79 -18.85 4.32 -19.14
CA GLU A 79 -18.29 4.02 -17.80
C GLU A 79 -16.75 3.96 -17.74
N VAL A 80 -16.07 3.72 -18.87
CA VAL A 80 -14.60 3.70 -18.94
C VAL A 80 -14.02 5.12 -18.85
N GLU A 81 -14.79 6.14 -19.25
CA GLU A 81 -14.33 7.53 -19.33
C GLU A 81 -14.47 8.29 -18.01
N ASP A 82 -15.33 7.80 -17.11
CA ASP A 82 -15.61 8.44 -15.82
C ASP A 82 -14.66 7.97 -14.69
N GLU A 83 -13.73 7.06 -14.97
CA GLU A 83 -12.80 6.52 -13.98
C GLU A 83 -11.35 6.92 -14.26
N ARG A 84 -10.62 7.33 -13.22
CA ARG A 84 -9.19 7.65 -13.29
C ARG A 84 -8.37 6.66 -12.48
N TRP A 85 -7.54 5.87 -13.16
CA TRP A 85 -6.68 4.87 -12.54
C TRP A 85 -5.22 5.34 -12.51
N LEU A 86 -4.66 5.41 -11.30
CA LEU A 86 -3.28 5.78 -11.05
C LEU A 86 -2.54 4.59 -10.43
N PHE A 87 -1.39 4.26 -10.97
CA PHE A 87 -0.48 3.25 -10.42
C PHE A 87 0.81 3.92 -9.96
N LEU A 88 1.19 3.64 -8.72
CA LEU A 88 2.39 4.14 -8.07
C LEU A 88 3.39 3.01 -7.93
N GLY A 89 4.49 3.16 -8.65
CA GLY A 89 5.58 2.20 -8.63
C GLY A 89 6.45 2.36 -7.40
N GLY A 90 6.77 1.23 -6.76
CA GLY A 90 7.67 1.20 -5.62
C GLY A 90 9.16 1.06 -5.96
N MET A 91 9.99 1.07 -4.92
CA MET A 91 11.43 0.86 -4.90
C MET A 91 11.82 -0.36 -5.72
N SER A 92 12.97 -0.27 -6.38
CA SER A 92 13.49 -1.31 -7.28
C SER A 92 12.70 -1.51 -8.59
N MET A 93 11.66 -0.72 -8.87
CA MET A 93 10.97 -0.76 -10.15
C MET A 93 11.50 0.33 -11.09
N SER A 94 12.31 -0.06 -12.07
CA SER A 94 12.71 0.84 -13.15
C SER A 94 11.50 1.32 -13.96
N SER A 95 11.54 2.56 -14.43
CA SER A 95 10.54 3.18 -15.32
C SER A 95 10.23 2.30 -16.55
N ASN A 96 11.27 1.73 -17.17
CA ASN A 96 11.14 0.81 -18.28
C ASN A 96 10.33 -0.45 -17.93
N ARG A 97 10.53 -0.98 -16.72
CA ARG A 97 9.80 -2.16 -16.24
C ARG A 97 8.35 -1.81 -15.92
N CYS A 98 8.08 -0.67 -15.26
CA CYS A 98 6.70 -0.21 -15.03
C CYS A 98 5.98 -0.13 -16.38
N HIS A 99 6.55 0.60 -17.33
CA HIS A 99 5.90 0.90 -18.60
C HIS A 99 5.70 -0.34 -19.49
N LYS A 100 6.70 -1.22 -19.60
CA LYS A 100 6.64 -2.35 -20.55
C LYS A 100 6.02 -3.62 -19.99
N GLN A 101 6.00 -3.80 -18.66
CA GLN A 101 5.56 -5.05 -18.04
C GLN A 101 4.38 -4.87 -17.10
N THR A 102 4.54 -4.04 -16.09
CA THR A 102 3.54 -3.91 -15.03
C THR A 102 2.28 -3.19 -15.52
N LEU A 103 2.45 -2.08 -16.25
CA LEU A 103 1.35 -1.23 -16.68
C LEU A 103 0.41 -1.90 -17.71
N PRO A 104 0.90 -2.60 -18.76
CA PRO A 104 0.02 -3.34 -19.67
C PRO A 104 -0.70 -4.50 -18.98
N VAL A 105 -0.05 -5.15 -18.01
CA VAL A 105 -0.69 -6.21 -17.22
C VAL A 105 -1.81 -5.64 -16.36
N LEU A 106 -1.58 -4.50 -15.68
CA LEU A 106 -2.60 -3.85 -14.85
C LEU A 106 -3.78 -3.35 -15.70
N SER A 107 -3.49 -2.73 -16.85
CA SER A 107 -4.52 -2.26 -17.77
C SER A 107 -5.36 -3.41 -18.34
N ARG A 108 -4.74 -4.54 -18.69
CA ARG A 108 -5.47 -5.75 -19.14
C ARG A 108 -6.26 -6.40 -18.01
N LEU A 109 -5.70 -6.45 -16.81
CA LEU A 109 -6.32 -7.10 -15.65
C LEU A 109 -7.65 -6.41 -15.27
N PHE A 110 -7.66 -5.08 -15.25
CA PHE A 110 -8.84 -4.29 -14.89
C PHE A 110 -9.65 -3.82 -16.10
N GLY A 111 -9.14 -3.98 -17.33
CA GLY A 111 -9.81 -3.50 -18.55
C GLY A 111 -9.89 -1.98 -18.67
N ARG A 112 -9.09 -1.24 -17.88
CA ARG A 112 -9.12 0.23 -17.79
C ARG A 112 -7.78 0.83 -18.22
N PRO A 113 -7.76 2.08 -18.73
CA PRO A 113 -6.51 2.81 -18.96
C PRO A 113 -5.88 3.18 -17.61
N VAL A 114 -4.60 2.84 -17.42
CA VAL A 114 -3.88 3.12 -16.17
C VAL A 114 -2.72 4.08 -16.47
N MET A 115 -2.56 5.09 -15.63
CA MET A 115 -1.40 5.98 -15.63
C MET A 115 -0.41 5.55 -14.55
N CYS A 116 0.86 5.31 -14.90
CA CYS A 116 1.94 5.04 -13.96
C CYS A 116 2.67 6.34 -13.59
N VAL A 117 2.77 6.64 -12.31
CA VAL A 117 3.69 7.64 -11.75
C VAL A 117 4.87 6.87 -11.17
N CYS A 118 6.01 6.93 -11.85
CA CYS A 118 7.23 6.26 -11.44
C CYS A 118 8.04 7.16 -10.48
N MET A 119 8.49 6.58 -9.38
CA MET A 119 9.44 7.24 -8.49
C MET A 119 10.86 7.17 -9.09
N PRO A 120 11.65 8.25 -8.98
CA PRO A 120 13.07 8.16 -9.30
C PRO A 120 13.76 7.23 -8.29
N THR A 121 14.54 6.27 -8.80
CA THR A 121 15.40 5.39 -7.99
C THR A 121 16.81 5.95 -7.96
N TYR A 122 17.39 6.03 -6.78
CA TYR A 122 18.76 6.46 -6.51
C TYR A 122 19.66 5.27 -6.14
N GLY A 123 19.18 4.03 -6.35
CA GLY A 123 19.83 2.81 -5.87
C GLY A 123 19.21 2.31 -4.57
N ILE A 124 19.23 0.99 -4.34
CA ILE A 124 18.48 0.36 -3.24
C ILE A 124 18.90 0.91 -1.86
N PRO A 125 20.20 1.00 -1.50
CA PRO A 125 20.64 1.65 -0.27
C PRO A 125 20.12 3.08 -0.09
N PHE A 126 20.27 3.94 -1.10
CA PHE A 126 19.83 5.33 -1.00
C PHE A 126 18.31 5.48 -1.00
N ASP A 127 17.60 4.61 -1.71
CA ASP A 127 16.15 4.54 -1.69
C ASP A 127 15.65 4.15 -0.28
N ILE A 128 16.31 3.18 0.39
CA ILE A 128 15.99 2.82 1.79
C ILE A 128 16.23 4.00 2.73
N VAL A 129 17.35 4.70 2.60
CA VAL A 129 17.64 5.89 3.42
C VAL A 129 16.61 6.99 3.17
N THR A 130 16.30 7.27 1.90
CA THR A 130 15.31 8.27 1.50
C THR A 130 13.93 7.91 2.04
N MET A 131 13.54 6.64 1.95
CA MET A 131 12.30 6.10 2.53
C MET A 131 12.25 6.31 4.05
N LEU A 132 13.34 6.03 4.77
CA LEU A 132 13.41 6.26 6.22
C LEU A 132 13.30 7.76 6.56
N LEU A 133 13.94 8.63 5.78
CA LEU A 133 13.85 10.08 5.97
C LEU A 133 12.43 10.60 5.66
N GLN A 134 11.81 10.13 4.59
CA GLN A 134 10.44 10.46 4.21
C GLN A 134 9.41 10.00 5.25
N ARG A 135 9.72 8.94 6.01
CA ARG A 135 8.89 8.52 7.15
C ARG A 135 8.96 9.51 8.31
N CYS A 136 10.10 10.15 8.53
CA CYS A 136 10.30 11.07 9.64
C CYS A 136 9.91 12.52 9.34
N ALA A 137 9.91 12.91 8.06
CA ALA A 137 9.49 14.24 7.65
C ALA A 137 8.88 14.21 6.23
N PRO A 138 7.83 15.02 5.95
CA PRO A 138 7.26 15.16 4.62
C PRO A 138 8.23 15.94 3.72
N ILE A 139 9.21 15.25 3.14
CA ILE A 139 10.17 15.83 2.21
C ILE A 139 9.44 16.20 0.91
N PRO A 140 9.56 17.45 0.43
CA PRO A 140 9.02 17.83 -0.88
C PRO A 140 9.70 17.01 -1.98
N SER A 141 8.91 16.25 -2.74
CA SER A 141 9.40 15.54 -3.94
C SER A 141 8.56 15.92 -5.16
N PRO A 142 9.17 16.03 -6.35
CA PRO A 142 8.43 16.31 -7.59
C PRO A 142 7.34 15.26 -7.87
N ALA A 143 7.63 14.00 -7.57
CA ALA A 143 6.66 12.92 -7.69
C ALA A 143 5.46 13.09 -6.74
N ARG A 144 5.67 13.58 -5.50
CA ARG A 144 4.57 13.92 -4.58
C ARG A 144 3.67 14.99 -5.16
N GLN A 145 4.27 16.05 -5.71
CA GLN A 145 3.55 17.18 -6.28
C GLN A 145 2.75 16.76 -7.51
N SER A 146 3.36 15.95 -8.40
CA SER A 146 2.69 15.38 -9.56
C SER A 146 1.52 14.48 -9.14
N LEU A 147 1.73 13.58 -8.17
CA LEU A 147 0.68 12.70 -7.65
C LEU A 147 -0.47 13.51 -7.05
N TYR A 148 -0.17 14.46 -6.17
CA TYR A 148 -1.16 15.34 -5.55
C TYR A 148 -1.95 16.12 -6.61
N ALA A 149 -1.28 16.68 -7.62
CA ALA A 149 -1.93 17.41 -8.70
C ALA A 149 -2.87 16.50 -9.50
N GLN A 150 -2.44 15.30 -9.87
CA GLN A 150 -3.27 14.34 -10.61
C GLN A 150 -4.49 13.90 -9.79
N MET A 151 -4.30 13.58 -8.51
CA MET A 151 -5.39 13.22 -7.60
C MET A 151 -6.38 14.39 -7.44
N ARG A 152 -5.87 15.60 -7.18
CA ARG A 152 -6.71 16.79 -7.03
C ARG A 152 -7.51 17.07 -8.29
N CYS A 153 -6.88 17.03 -9.46
CA CYS A 153 -7.58 17.21 -10.74
C CYS A 153 -8.67 16.15 -10.92
N ALA A 154 -8.40 14.87 -10.67
CA ALA A 154 -9.37 13.80 -10.81
C ALA A 154 -10.55 13.92 -9.82
N LEU A 155 -10.33 14.41 -8.60
CA LEU A 155 -11.38 14.55 -7.59
C LEU A 155 -12.26 15.79 -7.81
N LEU A 156 -11.69 16.86 -8.36
CA LEU A 156 -12.40 18.10 -8.67
C LEU A 156 -13.12 18.06 -10.01
N ASP A 157 -12.72 17.16 -10.91
CA ASP A 157 -13.41 16.93 -12.18
C ASP A 157 -14.80 16.32 -11.94
N ASP A 158 -15.83 16.97 -12.48
CA ASP A 158 -17.22 16.51 -12.40
C ASP A 158 -17.49 15.34 -13.35
N SER A 159 -16.70 15.18 -14.41
CA SER A 159 -16.79 14.03 -15.32
C SER A 159 -16.24 12.75 -14.71
N VAL A 160 -15.35 12.86 -13.73
CA VAL A 160 -14.74 11.70 -13.07
C VAL A 160 -15.59 11.32 -11.87
N ASN A 161 -16.20 10.14 -11.93
CA ASN A 161 -16.99 9.56 -10.85
C ASN A 161 -16.13 8.81 -9.84
N ARG A 162 -14.95 8.31 -10.26
CA ARG A 162 -14.09 7.50 -9.39
C ARG A 162 -12.61 7.71 -9.68
N CYS A 163 -11.81 7.82 -8.62
CA CYS A 163 -10.36 7.88 -8.71
C CYS A 163 -9.77 6.68 -7.96
N VAL A 164 -9.20 5.73 -8.69
CA VAL A 164 -8.62 4.50 -8.14
C VAL A 164 -7.10 4.61 -8.14
N ILE A 165 -6.48 4.37 -7.00
CA ILE A 165 -5.03 4.44 -6.82
C ILE A 165 -4.51 3.11 -6.35
N ILE A 166 -3.56 2.56 -7.09
CA ILE A 166 -2.83 1.36 -6.72
C ILE A 166 -1.40 1.75 -6.37
N ALA A 167 -0.96 1.49 -5.15
CA ALA A 167 0.40 1.75 -4.71
C ALA A 167 1.11 0.48 -4.23
N HIS A 168 2.39 0.36 -4.56
CA HIS A 168 3.21 -0.78 -4.16
C HIS A 168 4.42 -0.34 -3.32
N ASN A 169 4.68 -1.07 -2.24
CA ASN A 169 5.84 -0.91 -1.38
C ASN A 169 5.97 0.50 -0.74
N ASP A 170 7.11 1.17 -0.90
CA ASP A 170 7.46 2.49 -0.36
C ASP A 170 6.65 3.64 -0.99
N SER A 171 6.11 3.47 -2.20
CA SER A 171 5.24 4.48 -2.82
C SER A 171 3.97 4.76 -2.01
N THR A 172 3.62 3.88 -1.07
CA THR A 172 2.54 4.08 -0.10
C THR A 172 2.83 5.19 0.91
N ILE A 173 4.11 5.48 1.21
CA ILE A 173 4.53 6.63 2.02
C ILE A 173 4.17 7.93 1.29
N LEU A 174 4.50 8.01 0.01
CA LEU A 174 4.18 9.17 -0.81
C LEU A 174 2.67 9.37 -0.92
N LEU A 175 1.94 8.27 -1.13
CA LEU A 175 0.49 8.29 -1.23
C LEU A 175 -0.17 8.77 0.07
N SER A 176 0.27 8.26 1.22
CA SER A 176 -0.26 8.71 2.52
C SER A 176 -0.03 10.21 2.76
N GLN A 177 1.15 10.73 2.41
CA GLN A 177 1.44 12.17 2.50
C GLN A 177 0.59 13.00 1.53
N ALA A 178 0.40 12.53 0.29
CA ALA A 178 -0.45 13.21 -0.69
C ALA A 178 -1.94 13.17 -0.28
N ALA A 179 -2.42 12.02 0.22
CA ALA A 179 -3.78 11.85 0.71
C ALA A 179 -4.05 12.73 1.94
N ALA A 180 -3.13 12.80 2.90
CA ALA A 180 -3.25 13.69 4.06
C ALA A 180 -3.38 15.16 3.63
N GLN A 181 -2.60 15.58 2.63
CA GLN A 181 -2.71 16.93 2.06
C GLN A 181 -4.07 17.13 1.35
N LEU A 182 -4.56 16.15 0.61
CA LEU A 182 -5.88 16.24 -0.05
C LEU A 182 -7.04 16.30 0.95
N CYS A 183 -6.97 15.56 2.04
CA CYS A 183 -7.97 15.62 3.11
C CYS A 183 -8.05 17.01 3.77
N ALA A 184 -6.97 17.79 3.74
CA ALA A 184 -6.96 19.17 4.21
C ALA A 184 -7.49 20.16 3.16
N ASP A 185 -7.29 19.88 1.87
CA ASP A 185 -7.53 20.84 0.79
C ASP A 185 -8.85 20.63 0.02
N ILE A 186 -9.51 19.48 0.17
CA ILE A 186 -10.68 19.06 -0.62
C ILE A 186 -11.84 18.68 0.33
N PRO A 187 -13.09 19.07 0.00
CA PRO A 187 -14.26 18.72 0.80
C PRO A 187 -14.57 17.21 0.77
N VAL A 188 -15.14 16.70 1.86
CA VAL A 188 -15.42 15.27 2.11
C VAL A 188 -16.25 14.63 1.01
N GLU A 189 -17.21 15.35 0.43
CA GLU A 189 -18.10 14.85 -0.60
C GLU A 189 -17.32 14.42 -1.86
N ARG A 190 -16.23 15.14 -2.19
CA ARG A 190 -15.37 14.81 -3.33
C ARG A 190 -14.39 13.70 -3.00
N LEU A 191 -13.95 13.61 -1.75
CA LEU A 191 -13.07 12.54 -1.27
C LEU A 191 -13.75 11.16 -1.31
N SER A 192 -15.09 11.12 -1.28
CA SER A 192 -15.86 9.87 -1.44
C SER A 192 -15.62 9.12 -2.76
N LYS A 193 -15.10 9.81 -3.79
CA LYS A 193 -14.73 9.22 -5.09
C LYS A 193 -13.40 8.46 -5.06
N LEU A 194 -12.62 8.60 -3.98
CA LEU A 194 -11.25 8.10 -3.89
C LEU A 194 -11.20 6.67 -3.34
N GLU A 195 -10.57 5.78 -4.09
CA GLU A 195 -10.29 4.40 -3.68
C GLU A 195 -8.78 4.13 -3.70
N ILE A 196 -8.22 3.64 -2.60
CA ILE A 196 -6.79 3.40 -2.43
C ILE A 196 -6.56 1.90 -2.16
N TYR A 197 -5.76 1.28 -3.01
CA TYR A 197 -5.32 -0.11 -2.89
C TYR A 197 -3.80 -0.14 -2.73
N THR A 198 -3.33 -0.68 -1.60
CA THR A 198 -1.89 -0.77 -1.35
C THR A 198 -1.42 -2.21 -1.29
N PHE A 199 -0.24 -2.48 -1.84
CA PHE A 199 0.39 -3.79 -1.89
C PHE A 199 1.76 -3.72 -1.23
N GLY A 200 2.02 -4.54 -0.22
CA GLY A 200 3.32 -4.54 0.48
C GLY A 200 3.64 -3.22 1.17
N GLY A 201 2.59 -2.42 1.45
CA GLY A 201 2.73 -1.03 1.87
C GLY A 201 3.40 -0.86 3.23
N ARG A 202 4.25 0.17 3.33
CA ARG A 202 4.83 0.66 4.56
C ARG A 202 4.24 2.03 4.87
N LEU A 203 3.36 2.09 5.88
CA LEU A 203 2.74 3.35 6.28
C LEU A 203 3.69 4.21 7.12
N THR A 204 3.48 5.51 7.05
CA THR A 204 4.22 6.50 7.85
C THR A 204 3.70 6.57 9.27
N GLU A 205 4.58 6.92 10.19
CA GLU A 205 4.21 7.17 11.59
C GLU A 205 3.47 8.51 11.73
N ASP A 206 3.43 9.39 10.74
CA ASP A 206 2.68 10.66 10.84
C ASP A 206 1.19 10.54 10.50
N GLU A 207 0.78 9.50 9.76
CA GLU A 207 -0.61 9.03 9.77
C GLU A 207 -1.03 8.60 11.20
N GLN A 208 -0.04 8.33 12.07
CA GLN A 208 -0.23 7.95 13.46
C GLN A 208 -0.32 9.13 14.44
N VAL A 209 0.04 10.37 14.03
CA VAL A 209 0.11 11.53 14.95
C VAL A 209 -0.84 12.67 14.55
N HIS A 210 -1.24 12.82 13.29
CA HIS A 210 -2.09 13.93 12.86
C HIS A 210 -3.61 13.64 12.78
N GLN A 211 -4.06 12.46 13.23
CA GLN A 211 -5.49 12.16 13.44
C GLN A 211 -5.91 12.17 14.93
N ALA A 212 -5.19 12.89 15.80
CA ALA A 212 -5.55 13.04 17.22
C ALA A 212 -6.75 13.98 17.47
N GLY A 213 -7.72 14.03 16.55
CA GLY A 213 -8.79 15.01 16.56
C GLY A 213 -10.16 14.46 16.21
N GLU A 214 -10.31 13.73 15.11
CA GLU A 214 -11.61 13.31 14.61
C GLU A 214 -11.58 11.94 13.89
N PRO A 215 -12.68 11.17 13.93
CA PRO A 215 -12.77 9.85 13.33
C PRO A 215 -12.94 9.99 11.80
N THR A 216 -11.86 10.08 11.03
CA THR A 216 -11.96 10.73 9.71
C THR A 216 -11.89 9.87 8.45
N SER A 217 -11.26 8.71 8.34
CA SER A 217 -11.17 8.09 6.98
C SER A 217 -12.48 7.47 6.46
N GLU A 218 -13.20 6.68 7.27
CA GLU A 218 -14.54 6.17 6.89
C GLU A 218 -15.60 7.28 6.89
N ARG A 219 -15.41 8.36 7.67
CA ARG A 219 -16.28 9.55 7.60
C ARG A 219 -15.95 10.46 6.42
N GLN A 220 -14.73 10.41 5.89
CA GLN A 220 -14.27 11.18 4.73
C GLN A 220 -14.67 10.52 3.40
N GLY A 221 -15.25 9.32 3.44
CA GLY A 221 -15.71 8.59 2.26
C GLY A 221 -14.60 7.92 1.46
N ILE A 222 -13.34 8.01 1.88
CA ILE A 222 -12.21 7.40 1.17
C ILE A 222 -12.21 5.89 1.46
N HIS A 223 -12.26 5.08 0.41
CA HIS A 223 -12.14 3.62 0.53
C HIS A 223 -10.66 3.21 0.50
N ILE A 224 -10.21 2.43 1.49
CA ILE A 224 -8.80 2.02 1.59
C ILE A 224 -8.71 0.52 1.88
N GLU A 225 -7.93 -0.20 1.08
CA GLU A 225 -7.58 -1.61 1.31
C GLU A 225 -6.06 -1.84 1.22
N HIS A 226 -5.53 -2.60 2.18
CA HIS A 226 -4.13 -2.95 2.26
C HIS A 226 -3.94 -4.46 2.11
N PHE A 227 -3.22 -4.88 1.07
CA PHE A 227 -2.83 -6.27 0.84
C PHE A 227 -1.39 -6.50 1.30
N ALA A 228 -1.22 -7.46 2.21
CA ALA A 228 0.06 -7.72 2.86
C ALA A 228 0.40 -9.21 2.82
N MET A 229 1.47 -9.58 2.13
CA MET A 229 2.00 -10.94 2.21
C MET A 229 2.85 -11.10 3.46
N VAL A 230 2.69 -12.23 4.16
CA VAL A 230 3.48 -12.51 5.38
C VAL A 230 4.98 -12.61 5.09
N ASN A 231 5.37 -13.04 3.89
CA ASN A 231 6.77 -13.19 3.49
C ASN A 231 7.40 -11.89 2.97
N ASP A 232 6.61 -10.83 2.77
CA ASP A 232 7.08 -9.56 2.25
C ASP A 232 7.80 -8.76 3.36
N PRO A 233 9.11 -8.49 3.23
CA PRO A 233 9.86 -7.76 4.25
C PRO A 233 9.36 -6.31 4.44
N PHE A 234 8.82 -5.68 3.40
CA PHE A 234 8.28 -4.33 3.49
C PHE A 234 6.91 -4.33 4.16
N ALA A 235 6.06 -5.31 3.85
CA ALA A 235 4.81 -5.50 4.59
C ALA A 235 5.06 -5.81 6.06
N GLN A 236 6.05 -6.67 6.36
CA GLN A 236 6.44 -7.05 7.72
C GLN A 236 6.88 -5.86 8.56
N THR A 237 7.67 -4.95 7.99
CA THR A 237 8.16 -3.74 8.66
C THR A 237 7.23 -2.53 8.54
N GLY A 238 6.13 -2.71 7.80
CA GLY A 238 5.14 -1.69 7.48
C GLY A 238 3.78 -2.04 8.07
N VAL A 239 2.80 -2.29 7.18
CA VAL A 239 1.41 -2.56 7.57
C VAL A 239 1.27 -3.69 8.60
N LEU A 240 2.01 -4.80 8.49
CA LEU A 240 1.89 -5.92 9.42
C LEU A 240 2.45 -5.59 10.81
N GLN A 241 3.55 -4.83 10.89
CA GLN A 241 4.07 -4.35 12.16
C GLN A 241 3.14 -3.32 12.78
N SER A 242 2.57 -2.41 11.99
CA SER A 242 1.56 -1.46 12.44
C SER A 242 0.34 -2.18 13.01
N VAL A 243 -0.14 -3.23 12.34
CA VAL A 243 -1.31 -4.01 12.78
C VAL A 243 -1.03 -4.80 14.06
N ARG A 244 0.13 -5.45 14.16
CA ARG A 244 0.41 -6.41 15.24
C ARG A 244 1.07 -5.80 16.47
N LYS A 245 1.90 -4.77 16.31
CA LYS A 245 2.81 -4.27 17.36
C LYS A 245 2.54 -2.83 17.75
N ASN A 246 2.23 -1.96 16.79
CA ASN A 246 2.03 -0.53 17.07
C ASN A 246 0.54 -0.22 17.16
N MET A 247 -0.04 -0.37 18.35
CA MET A 247 -1.45 -0.04 18.61
C MET A 247 -1.67 1.44 18.93
N ASP A 248 -0.61 2.26 18.81
CA ASP A 248 -0.63 3.66 19.23
C ASP A 248 -1.51 4.55 18.33
N SER A 249 -1.92 4.04 17.16
CA SER A 249 -2.60 4.80 16.12
C SER A 249 -3.80 4.10 15.55
N ARG A 250 -4.78 4.90 15.13
CA ARG A 250 -5.88 4.40 14.31
C ARG A 250 -5.37 4.11 12.90
N PHE A 251 -5.76 2.95 12.39
CA PHE A 251 -5.39 2.50 11.06
C PHE A 251 -6.59 2.69 10.14
N CYS A 252 -6.39 3.31 8.98
CA CYS A 252 -7.47 3.60 8.05
C CYS A 252 -7.63 2.44 7.05
N GLY A 253 -8.85 1.94 6.87
CA GLY A 253 -9.14 0.90 5.87
C GLY A 253 -8.94 -0.55 6.32
N GLY A 254 -9.30 -1.47 5.43
CA GLY A 254 -9.23 -2.91 5.65
C GLY A 254 -7.85 -3.48 5.36
N VAL A 255 -7.38 -4.41 6.20
CA VAL A 255 -6.09 -5.11 5.99
C VAL A 255 -6.33 -6.58 5.65
N PHE A 256 -5.91 -6.97 4.46
CA PHE A 256 -5.93 -8.34 3.95
C PHE A 256 -4.54 -8.97 4.08
N ILE A 257 -4.41 -9.90 5.03
CA ILE A 257 -3.16 -10.63 5.25
C ILE A 257 -3.17 -11.91 4.43
N ILE A 258 -2.26 -11.99 3.45
CA ILE A 258 -2.09 -13.13 2.56
C ILE A 258 -1.02 -14.04 3.16
N ASN A 259 -1.46 -15.16 3.74
CA ASN A 259 -0.55 -16.18 4.22
C ASN A 259 -0.22 -17.18 3.12
N ASN A 260 0.92 -16.96 2.46
CA ASN A 260 1.46 -17.86 1.45
C ASN A 260 2.57 -18.78 2.02
N SER A 261 2.74 -18.83 3.35
CA SER A 261 3.70 -19.72 3.97
C SER A 261 3.12 -21.14 4.06
N ASN A 262 3.93 -22.13 3.66
CA ASN A 262 3.61 -23.55 3.86
C ASN A 262 3.66 -23.97 5.35
N GLU A 263 4.08 -23.08 6.25
CA GLU A 263 4.48 -23.40 7.63
C GLU A 263 3.30 -23.49 8.62
N ASN A 264 2.20 -22.76 8.43
CA ASN A 264 1.06 -22.82 9.36
C ASN A 264 0.15 -24.05 9.18
N ARG A 265 0.52 -25.02 8.34
CA ARG A 265 -0.30 -26.21 8.09
C ARG A 265 -0.13 -27.31 9.15
N MET A 266 0.65 -27.09 10.20
CA MET A 266 1.02 -28.13 11.15
C MET A 266 0.38 -28.04 12.55
N GLN A 267 -0.44 -27.03 12.86
CA GLN A 267 -0.90 -26.84 14.26
C GLN A 267 -2.39 -26.82 14.56
N THR A 268 -3.31 -26.82 13.58
CA THR A 268 -4.75 -26.88 13.90
C THR A 268 -5.57 -27.65 12.85
N ARG A 269 -5.64 -28.99 12.97
CA ARG A 269 -6.85 -29.84 12.76
C ARG A 269 -6.52 -31.35 12.72
N PRO A 270 -7.45 -32.23 13.17
CA PRO A 270 -7.28 -33.68 13.23
C PRO A 270 -7.27 -34.34 11.83
N PRO A 271 -6.82 -35.60 11.69
CA PRO A 271 -6.45 -36.18 10.41
C PRO A 271 -7.69 -36.64 9.65
N PHE A 272 -8.13 -35.86 8.66
CA PHE A 272 -9.03 -36.36 7.62
C PHE A 272 -8.40 -36.26 6.23
N LYS A 273 -8.37 -37.44 5.60
CA LYS A 273 -8.05 -37.87 4.22
C LYS A 273 -7.39 -36.86 3.27
N ALA A 274 -6.23 -37.26 2.77
CA ALA A 274 -5.44 -36.57 1.76
C ALA A 274 -6.17 -36.53 0.39
N GLY A 275 -6.86 -35.41 0.13
CA GLY A 275 -7.18 -34.97 -1.23
C GLY A 275 -6.10 -34.01 -1.75
N HIS A 276 -5.86 -34.00 -3.06
CA HIS A 276 -4.85 -33.21 -3.77
C HIS A 276 -4.68 -31.79 -3.21
N ARG A 277 -3.56 -31.54 -2.52
CA ARG A 277 -3.25 -30.26 -1.86
C ARG A 277 -2.65 -29.30 -2.88
N ALA A 278 -3.36 -28.21 -3.19
CA ALA A 278 -2.80 -27.08 -3.92
C ALA A 278 -1.53 -26.57 -3.21
N ARG A 279 -0.42 -26.58 -3.93
CA ARG A 279 0.90 -26.10 -3.49
C ARG A 279 1.06 -24.69 -4.02
N TRP A 280 1.06 -23.70 -3.13
CA TRP A 280 1.30 -22.32 -3.54
C TRP A 280 2.82 -22.08 -3.72
N PRO A 281 3.24 -21.36 -4.77
CA PRO A 281 4.62 -20.95 -4.92
C PRO A 281 5.02 -20.02 -3.77
N ALA A 282 6.21 -20.19 -3.19
CA ALA A 282 6.71 -19.29 -2.17
C ALA A 282 7.06 -17.94 -2.82
N TYR A 283 6.14 -16.98 -2.76
CA TYR A 283 6.35 -15.62 -3.24
C TYR A 283 7.07 -14.78 -2.18
N SER A 284 7.96 -13.91 -2.66
CA SER A 284 8.74 -12.99 -1.83
C SER A 284 7.94 -11.74 -1.44
N GLY A 285 6.90 -11.41 -2.21
CA GLY A 285 6.12 -10.19 -2.09
C GLY A 285 6.86 -8.93 -2.55
N LEU A 286 8.05 -9.05 -3.13
CA LEU A 286 8.83 -7.89 -3.58
C LEU A 286 8.30 -7.28 -4.88
N ARG A 287 7.35 -7.94 -5.54
CA ARG A 287 6.79 -7.57 -6.83
C ARG A 287 5.29 -7.50 -6.74
N VAL A 288 4.71 -6.43 -7.29
CA VAL A 288 3.25 -6.28 -7.35
C VAL A 288 2.63 -7.41 -8.17
N GLU A 289 3.33 -7.94 -9.18
CA GLU A 289 2.85 -9.07 -9.97
C GLU A 289 2.65 -10.33 -9.12
N GLU A 290 3.45 -10.54 -8.06
CA GLU A 290 3.28 -11.69 -7.15
C GLU A 290 1.97 -11.57 -6.37
N TYR A 291 1.63 -10.36 -5.92
CA TYR A 291 0.33 -10.04 -5.32
C TYR A 291 -0.81 -10.30 -6.31
N LEU A 292 -0.71 -9.76 -7.52
CA LEU A 292 -1.73 -9.93 -8.55
C LEU A 292 -1.89 -11.39 -8.98
N THR A 293 -0.82 -12.18 -9.08
CA THR A 293 -0.93 -13.62 -9.37
C THR A 293 -1.60 -14.40 -8.26
N THR A 294 -1.46 -13.95 -7.01
CA THR A 294 -2.07 -14.62 -5.86
C THR A 294 -3.57 -14.29 -5.77
N LEU A 295 -3.94 -13.05 -6.11
CA LEU A 295 -5.33 -12.55 -6.08
C LEU A 295 -6.12 -12.90 -7.35
N PHE A 296 -5.48 -12.86 -8.51
CA PHE A 296 -6.12 -12.99 -9.83
C PHE A 296 -5.32 -13.94 -10.76
N PRO A 297 -5.10 -15.21 -10.35
CA PRO A 297 -4.26 -16.16 -11.09
C PRO A 297 -4.76 -16.44 -12.51
N ALA A 298 -6.08 -16.52 -12.71
CA ALA A 298 -6.68 -16.80 -14.02
C ALA A 298 -6.41 -15.65 -15.02
N GLN A 299 -6.63 -14.42 -14.57
CA GLN A 299 -6.44 -13.21 -15.37
C GLN A 299 -4.95 -12.96 -15.67
N MET A 300 -4.08 -13.28 -14.71
CA MET A 300 -2.63 -13.20 -14.91
C MET A 300 -2.12 -14.26 -15.89
N ALA A 301 -2.69 -15.46 -15.87
CA ALA A 301 -2.34 -16.53 -16.82
C ALA A 301 -2.76 -16.19 -18.25
N SER A 302 -3.93 -15.57 -18.45
CA SER A 302 -4.37 -15.08 -19.77
C SER A 302 -3.57 -13.88 -20.27
N ALA A 303 -3.00 -13.08 -19.38
CA ALA A 303 -2.17 -11.92 -19.74
C ALA A 303 -0.77 -12.31 -20.26
N THR A 304 -0.26 -13.49 -19.88
CA THR A 304 1.00 -14.05 -20.36
C THR A 304 0.75 -15.05 -21.49
N SER A 305 1.13 -14.70 -22.71
CA SER A 305 0.92 -15.48 -23.96
C SER A 305 1.64 -16.85 -24.05
N ASP A 306 2.05 -17.46 -22.92
CA ASP A 306 2.71 -18.76 -22.88
C ASP A 306 1.67 -19.89 -22.74
N ASN A 307 1.11 -20.32 -23.88
CA ASN A 307 0.09 -21.37 -24.01
C ASN A 307 0.44 -22.71 -23.33
N ASN A 308 1.71 -22.96 -22.97
CA ASN A 308 2.14 -24.22 -22.37
C ASN A 308 2.14 -24.24 -20.82
N LYS A 309 1.91 -23.10 -20.14
CA LYS A 309 1.82 -23.03 -18.66
C LYS A 309 0.39 -22.83 -18.13
N ALA A 310 -0.59 -22.67 -19.03
CA ALA A 310 -2.00 -22.41 -18.75
C ALA A 310 -2.74 -23.55 -18.01
N LYS A 311 -2.12 -24.70 -17.74
CA LYS A 311 -2.73 -25.84 -17.02
C LYS A 311 -2.60 -25.80 -15.49
N SER A 312 -1.97 -24.76 -14.94
CA SER A 312 -1.88 -24.55 -13.49
C SER A 312 -2.60 -23.25 -13.11
N GLY A 313 -3.87 -23.13 -13.47
CA GLY A 313 -4.75 -22.12 -12.89
C GLY A 313 -4.89 -22.40 -11.39
N GLY A 314 -3.99 -21.84 -10.58
CA GLY A 314 -4.12 -21.89 -9.13
C GLY A 314 -5.46 -21.29 -8.75
N ARG A 315 -6.16 -21.88 -7.78
CA ARG A 315 -7.34 -21.27 -7.17
C ARG A 315 -6.96 -19.88 -6.64
N SER A 316 -7.80 -18.86 -6.74
CA SER A 316 -7.46 -17.55 -6.16
C SER A 316 -7.48 -17.63 -4.64
N VAL A 317 -6.61 -16.88 -3.96
CA VAL A 317 -6.68 -16.76 -2.49
C VAL A 317 -8.00 -16.09 -2.07
N LEU A 318 -8.58 -15.25 -2.94
CA LEU A 318 -9.85 -14.58 -2.72
C LEU A 318 -11.05 -15.54 -2.69
N ASP A 319 -10.93 -16.74 -3.28
CA ASP A 319 -11.99 -17.77 -3.26
C ASP A 319 -11.98 -18.59 -1.96
N SER A 320 -11.14 -18.21 -1.00
CA SER A 320 -11.06 -18.83 0.33
C SER A 320 -11.87 -17.99 1.33
N VAL A 321 -12.53 -18.66 2.28
CA VAL A 321 -13.23 -18.00 3.38
C VAL A 321 -12.23 -17.24 4.24
N LEU A 322 -12.52 -15.97 4.53
CA LEU A 322 -11.65 -15.11 5.33
C LEU A 322 -11.59 -15.60 6.78
N ALA A 323 -10.38 -15.59 7.35
CA ALA A 323 -10.18 -15.73 8.78
C ALA A 323 -10.06 -14.34 9.40
N ILE A 324 -11.01 -13.97 10.26
CA ILE A 324 -11.07 -12.64 10.86
C ILE A 324 -10.38 -12.66 12.22
N ASP A 325 -9.35 -11.81 12.37
CA ASP A 325 -8.69 -11.59 13.66
C ASP A 325 -9.49 -10.56 14.48
N ARG A 326 -10.58 -11.03 15.09
CA ARG A 326 -11.48 -10.22 15.92
C ARG A 326 -10.75 -9.57 17.09
N ASP A 327 -9.87 -10.33 17.73
CA ASP A 327 -9.11 -9.86 18.89
C ASP A 327 -8.20 -8.69 18.51
N CYS A 328 -7.53 -8.76 17.35
CA CYS A 328 -6.70 -7.67 16.86
C CYS A 328 -7.55 -6.44 16.51
N ALA A 329 -8.67 -6.62 15.81
CA ALA A 329 -9.57 -5.51 15.47
C ALA A 329 -10.10 -4.78 16.73
N GLU A 330 -10.57 -5.52 17.73
CA GLU A 330 -11.08 -4.94 18.98
C GLU A 330 -9.97 -4.25 19.78
N LYS A 331 -8.79 -4.90 19.92
CA LYS A 331 -7.66 -4.30 20.65
C LYS A 331 -7.21 -2.98 20.04
N ARG A 332 -7.27 -2.84 18.71
CA ARG A 332 -6.89 -1.60 18.02
C ARG A 332 -7.89 -0.48 18.27
N GLU A 333 -9.19 -0.74 18.22
CA GLU A 333 -10.17 0.30 18.58
C GLU A 333 -10.07 0.68 20.06
N ILE A 334 -9.84 -0.28 20.96
CA ILE A 334 -9.61 0.01 22.39
C ILE A 334 -8.34 0.86 22.60
N ALA A 335 -7.24 0.54 21.92
CA ALA A 335 -6.00 1.30 22.02
C ALA A 335 -6.16 2.72 21.44
N ALA A 336 -6.86 2.86 20.31
CA ALA A 336 -7.20 4.16 19.73
C ALA A 336 -8.03 5.02 20.72
N MET A 337 -9.00 4.41 21.41
CA MET A 337 -9.77 5.08 22.47
C MET A 337 -8.88 5.54 23.63
N SER A 338 -7.96 4.71 24.10
CA SER A 338 -7.05 5.09 25.20
C SER A 338 -6.11 6.22 24.80
N ASN A 339 -5.60 6.21 23.57
CA ASN A 339 -4.68 7.23 23.08
C ASN A 339 -5.38 8.57 22.86
N TYR A 340 -6.62 8.55 22.38
CA TYR A 340 -7.45 9.75 22.31
C TYR A 340 -7.65 10.37 23.70
N HIS A 341 -7.95 9.54 24.71
CA HIS A 341 -8.09 10.01 26.09
C HIS A 341 -6.78 10.59 26.63
N ALA A 342 -5.66 9.88 26.44
CA ALA A 342 -4.34 10.35 26.85
C ALA A 342 -3.95 11.69 26.17
N ALA A 343 -4.19 11.83 24.87
CA ALA A 343 -3.91 13.06 24.12
C ALA A 343 -4.79 14.23 24.57
N SER A 344 -6.08 13.97 24.86
CA SER A 344 -7.01 14.95 25.41
C SER A 344 -6.59 15.43 26.81
N GLN A 345 -6.11 14.52 27.65
CA GLN A 345 -5.55 14.84 28.96
C GLN A 345 -4.24 15.62 28.84
N ALA A 346 -3.35 15.28 27.90
CA ALA A 346 -2.09 16.00 27.68
C ALA A 346 -2.33 17.45 27.21
N LYS A 347 -3.31 17.69 26.33
CA LYS A 347 -3.73 19.04 25.91
C LYS A 347 -4.27 19.88 27.07
N LYS A 348 -4.87 19.25 28.09
CA LYS A 348 -5.35 19.93 29.32
C LYS A 348 -4.27 20.03 30.41
N GLY A 349 -3.30 19.12 30.40
CA GLY A 349 -2.22 18.99 31.38
C GLY A 349 -1.10 20.03 31.26
N SER A 350 -1.13 20.90 30.24
CA SER A 350 -0.24 22.07 30.14
C SER A 350 -0.46 23.10 31.28
N LEU A 351 -1.39 22.86 32.20
CA LEU A 351 -1.62 23.66 33.42
C LEU A 351 -1.41 22.91 34.75
N SER A 352 -1.08 21.62 34.75
CA SER A 352 -0.75 20.93 36.01
C SER A 352 -0.01 19.63 35.75
N GLY A 353 1.31 19.66 35.92
CA GLY A 353 2.17 18.49 35.84
C GLY A 353 1.91 17.52 36.98
N LYS A 354 1.22 16.40 36.69
CA LYS A 354 1.30 15.17 37.49
C LYS A 354 1.28 13.96 36.56
N ARG A 355 2.36 13.16 36.62
CA ARG A 355 2.50 11.82 36.03
C ARG A 355 1.32 10.93 36.45
N LEU A 356 0.78 10.13 35.52
CA LEU A 356 -0.22 9.12 35.82
C LEU A 356 0.32 7.71 35.56
N SER A 357 0.08 6.83 36.53
CA SER A 357 0.42 5.41 36.57
C SER A 357 -0.69 4.54 35.94
N TRP A 358 -0.29 3.40 35.39
CA TRP A 358 -1.09 2.45 34.59
C TRP A 358 -2.22 1.67 35.30
N THR A 359 -2.61 2.03 36.53
CA THR A 359 -3.56 1.24 37.35
C THR A 359 -4.91 1.92 37.62
N GLY A 360 -5.20 3.07 37.02
CA GLY A 360 -6.40 3.88 37.30
C GLY A 360 -7.56 3.72 36.33
N LEU A 361 -7.78 2.54 35.74
CA LEU A 361 -8.87 2.32 34.76
C LEU A 361 -10.23 1.94 35.40
N GLY A 362 -10.28 1.87 36.74
CA GLY A 362 -11.52 1.73 37.49
C GLY A 362 -11.73 2.93 38.40
N LEU A 363 -12.92 3.55 38.30
CA LEU A 363 -13.46 4.57 39.20
C LEU A 363 -12.93 6.01 39.01
N THR A 364 -13.59 6.79 38.16
CA THR A 364 -14.05 8.14 38.55
C THR A 364 -15.35 8.48 37.81
N ASN A 365 -16.48 8.35 38.50
CA ASN A 365 -17.73 9.00 38.11
C ASN A 365 -17.62 10.49 38.47
N SER A 366 -17.31 11.35 37.51
CA SER A 366 -17.61 12.78 37.61
C SER A 366 -18.05 13.31 36.24
N PRO A 367 -19.23 13.94 36.15
CA PRO A 367 -19.78 14.39 34.88
C PRO A 367 -19.17 15.74 34.51
N ILE A 368 -18.16 15.75 33.64
CA ILE A 368 -17.60 16.99 33.09
C ILE A 368 -17.95 17.06 31.59
N SER A 369 -18.64 18.13 31.22
CA SER A 369 -19.48 18.36 30.03
C SER A 369 -18.81 18.34 28.65
N GLY A 370 -17.57 17.86 28.52
CA GLY A 370 -16.89 17.65 27.22
C GLY A 370 -16.40 16.23 26.98
N GLN A 371 -16.53 15.33 27.96
CA GLN A 371 -15.94 13.99 27.94
C GLN A 371 -16.86 12.92 27.32
N LYS A 372 -18.17 13.19 27.26
CA LYS A 372 -19.18 12.26 26.72
C LYS A 372 -18.99 12.00 25.22
N ASN A 373 -18.64 13.01 24.42
CA ASN A 373 -18.60 12.84 22.96
C ASN A 373 -17.47 11.91 22.47
N GLY A 374 -16.27 12.00 23.08
CA GLY A 374 -15.13 11.14 22.70
C GLY A 374 -15.28 9.69 23.16
N MET A 375 -15.75 9.47 24.39
CA MET A 375 -15.99 8.12 24.91
C MET A 375 -17.12 7.40 24.14
N ASN A 376 -18.19 8.14 23.80
CA ASN A 376 -19.27 7.62 23.00
C ASN A 376 -18.81 7.32 21.57
N ALA A 377 -17.99 8.18 20.95
CA ALA A 377 -17.42 7.94 19.63
C ALA A 377 -16.53 6.69 19.59
N GLY A 378 -15.73 6.49 20.64
CA GLY A 378 -14.91 5.28 20.81
C GLY A 378 -15.75 4.00 20.92
N LEU A 379 -16.81 4.03 21.74
CA LEU A 379 -17.70 2.89 21.90
C LEU A 379 -18.44 2.54 20.59
N VAL A 380 -18.90 3.57 19.87
CA VAL A 380 -19.53 3.41 18.54
C VAL A 380 -18.53 2.81 17.55
N ALA A 381 -17.28 3.27 17.55
CA ALA A 381 -16.24 2.70 16.70
C ALA A 381 -15.94 1.23 16.99
N LEU A 382 -15.87 0.85 18.28
CA LEU A 382 -15.71 -0.55 18.69
C LEU A 382 -16.91 -1.41 18.26
N GLU A 383 -18.13 -0.88 18.37
CA GLU A 383 -19.34 -1.59 17.92
C GLU A 383 -19.36 -1.76 16.40
N MET A 384 -18.96 -0.73 15.64
CA MET A 384 -18.80 -0.82 14.18
C MET A 384 -17.77 -1.89 13.81
N ALA A 385 -16.58 -1.87 14.41
CA ALA A 385 -15.56 -2.89 14.17
C ALA A 385 -16.07 -4.32 14.45
N ARG A 386 -16.82 -4.51 15.54
CA ARG A 386 -17.48 -5.78 15.85
C ARG A 386 -18.52 -6.18 14.82
N LYS A 387 -19.33 -5.23 14.36
CA LYS A 387 -20.35 -5.45 13.33
C LYS A 387 -19.69 -5.85 12.01
N ASP A 388 -18.63 -5.18 11.61
CA ASP A 388 -17.89 -5.49 10.38
C ASP A 388 -17.22 -6.86 10.47
N CYS A 389 -16.64 -7.21 11.62
CA CYS A 389 -16.12 -8.55 11.90
C CYS A 389 -17.20 -9.65 11.85
N ARG A 390 -18.47 -9.33 12.07
CA ARG A 390 -19.58 -10.27 11.90
C ARG A 390 -20.05 -10.32 10.45
N ASN A 391 -20.13 -9.17 9.79
CA ASN A 391 -20.54 -9.06 8.40
C ASN A 391 -19.57 -9.76 7.44
N CYS A 392 -18.28 -9.81 7.78
CA CYS A 392 -17.29 -10.52 6.98
C CYS A 392 -17.19 -12.02 7.32
N ASP A 393 -17.84 -12.49 8.40
CA ASP A 393 -17.67 -13.87 8.87
C ASP A 393 -18.33 -14.86 7.91
N GLY A 394 -17.60 -15.90 7.52
CA GLY A 394 -18.06 -16.87 6.52
C GLY A 394 -18.02 -16.39 5.07
N HIS A 395 -17.71 -15.11 4.81
CA HIS A 395 -17.56 -14.57 3.46
C HIS A 395 -16.18 -14.87 2.87
N THR A 396 -16.14 -14.99 1.54
CA THR A 396 -14.89 -15.16 0.81
C THR A 396 -14.18 -13.83 0.62
N GLY A 397 -12.86 -13.86 0.45
CA GLY A 397 -12.08 -12.64 0.14
C GLY A 397 -12.65 -11.87 -1.05
N ARG A 398 -13.14 -12.58 -2.06
CA ARG A 398 -13.73 -12.02 -3.30
C ARG A 398 -15.02 -11.25 -3.04
N GLU A 399 -15.82 -11.66 -2.06
CA GLU A 399 -17.08 -10.99 -1.70
C GLU A 399 -16.84 -9.72 -0.90
N VAL A 400 -15.75 -9.68 -0.12
CA VAL A 400 -15.44 -8.57 0.79
C VAL A 400 -14.62 -7.47 0.12
N THR A 401 -13.59 -7.82 -0.66
CA THR A 401 -12.73 -6.81 -1.32
C THR A 401 -13.46 -6.12 -2.48
N TRP A 402 -13.36 -4.79 -2.52
CA TRP A 402 -13.85 -4.01 -3.65
C TRP A 402 -12.97 -4.19 -4.87
N LEU A 403 -11.67 -4.46 -4.69
CA LEU A 403 -10.74 -4.64 -5.80
C LEU A 403 -11.17 -5.78 -6.75
N ALA A 404 -11.77 -6.83 -6.21
CA ALA A 404 -12.26 -7.96 -7.02
C ALA A 404 -13.39 -7.57 -7.98
N ARG A 405 -14.15 -6.49 -7.69
CA ARG A 405 -15.27 -6.02 -8.52
C ARG A 405 -14.81 -5.56 -9.90
N TYR A 406 -13.55 -5.13 -10.02
CA TYR A 406 -12.99 -4.61 -11.27
C TYR A 406 -12.42 -5.67 -12.21
N THR A 407 -12.45 -6.95 -11.83
CA THR A 407 -11.92 -8.03 -12.69
C THR A 407 -13.01 -8.62 -13.59
N ALA A 408 -12.62 -8.99 -14.82
CA ALA A 408 -13.54 -9.42 -15.89
C ALA A 408 -14.49 -10.57 -15.53
N ASP A 409 -14.13 -11.45 -14.58
CA ASP A 409 -15.01 -12.53 -14.11
C ASP A 409 -16.33 -12.01 -13.49
N ASN A 410 -16.32 -10.79 -12.95
CA ASN A 410 -17.52 -10.15 -12.38
C ASN A 410 -18.36 -9.39 -13.42
N MET A 411 -17.81 -9.06 -14.59
CA MET A 411 -18.57 -8.39 -15.66
C MET A 411 -19.49 -9.37 -16.42
N ASN A 412 -19.12 -10.66 -16.52
CA ASN A 412 -19.96 -11.69 -17.15
C ASN A 412 -21.01 -12.32 -16.22
N GLY A 413 -20.90 -12.13 -14.90
CA GLY A 413 -21.88 -12.60 -13.91
C GLY A 413 -23.03 -11.62 -13.64
N GLY A 414 -23.01 -10.44 -14.27
CA GLY A 414 -23.93 -9.33 -14.02
C GLY A 414 -25.28 -9.37 -14.73
N ILE A 415 -25.63 -10.46 -15.43
CA ILE A 415 -27.03 -10.71 -15.81
C ILE A 415 -27.70 -11.45 -14.65
N GLY A 416 -28.12 -10.68 -13.64
CA GLY A 416 -29.00 -11.18 -12.60
C GLY A 416 -28.49 -10.99 -11.18
N ARG A 417 -28.52 -9.74 -10.70
CA ARG A 417 -28.87 -9.43 -9.30
C ARG A 417 -29.24 -7.96 -9.19
N THR A 418 -30.43 -7.67 -9.69
CA THR A 418 -31.26 -6.56 -9.22
C THR A 418 -32.08 -7.04 -8.01
N SER A 419 -31.86 -6.45 -6.84
CA SER A 419 -32.88 -6.11 -5.82
C SER A 419 -32.20 -5.50 -4.61
#